data_AF-A0A6I5MYA0-F1
#
_entry.id   AF-A0A6I5MYA0-F1
#
_cell.length_a   1.000
_cell.length_b   1.000
_cell.length_c   1.000
_cell.angle_alpha   90.00
_cell.angle_beta   90.00
_cell.angle_gamma   90.00
#
_symmetry.space_group_name_H-M   'P 1'
#
loop_
_entity.id
_entity.type
_entity.pdbx_description
1 polymer ?
#
loop_
_entity_poly.entity_id
_entity_poly.type
_entity_poly.pdbx_seq_one_letter_code
_entity_poly.pdbx_strand_id
1 'polypeptide(L)'
;MKFAPIYDPSERKPSPKPVQVDLRKAFGAGTVVWAIAAVVFGVLLMCGFDGVKTDFVICICGTVIGIVLLIWEFFDRWDYRRLGA
;
A
#
# COMPACT_ATOMS: atom_id res chain seq x y z
N MET A 1 39.50 -0.28 24.15
CA MET A 1 38.08 -0.04 24.54
C MET A 1 37.29 -0.04 23.25
N LYS A 2 36.17 -0.78 23.16
CA LYS A 2 35.36 -0.85 21.94
C LYS A 2 34.60 0.47 21.81
N PHE A 3 34.90 1.27 20.79
CA PHE A 3 34.19 2.53 20.55
C PHE A 3 32.75 2.25 20.18
N ALA A 4 31.82 3.08 20.66
CA ALA A 4 30.42 2.92 20.28
C ALA A 4 30.27 3.08 18.76
N PRO A 5 29.35 2.34 18.10
CA PRO A 5 29.10 2.44 16.65
C PRO A 5 28.69 3.83 16.13
N ILE A 6 28.44 4.78 17.04
CA ILE A 6 28.19 6.19 16.73
C ILE A 6 29.48 6.89 16.27
N TYR A 7 30.64 6.48 16.81
CA TYR A 7 31.94 7.12 16.54
C TYR A 7 32.75 6.40 15.45
N ASP A 8 32.47 5.13 15.20
CA ASP A 8 33.11 4.34 14.14
C ASP A 8 32.03 3.73 13.22
N PRO A 9 31.85 4.26 12.00
CA PRO A 9 30.89 3.72 11.03
C PRO A 9 31.14 2.27 10.62
N SER A 10 32.38 1.77 10.76
CA SER A 10 32.75 0.39 10.43
C SER A 10 32.22 -0.63 11.44
N GLU A 11 31.89 -0.18 12.65
CA GLU A 11 31.26 -0.98 13.72
C GLU A 11 29.72 -1.01 13.63
N ARG A 12 29.13 -0.40 12.59
CA ARG A 12 27.68 -0.36 12.39
C ARG A 12 27.16 -1.77 12.15
N LYS A 13 26.18 -2.21 12.94
CA LYS A 13 25.43 -3.44 12.66
C LYS A 13 24.83 -3.37 11.25
N PRO A 14 24.88 -4.47 10.48
CA PRO A 14 24.22 -4.51 9.18
C PRO A 14 22.73 -4.20 9.35
N SER A 15 22.16 -3.48 8.38
CA SER A 15 20.74 -3.15 8.39
C SER A 15 19.92 -4.43 8.54
N PRO A 16 18.90 -4.43 9.43
CA PRO A 16 18.02 -5.59 9.56
C PRO A 16 17.39 -5.89 8.20
N LYS A 17 17.22 -7.17 7.91
CA LYS A 17 16.53 -7.59 6.68
C LYS A 17 15.11 -7.01 6.69
N PRO A 18 14.62 -6.47 5.56
CA PRO A 18 13.26 -5.98 5.48
C PRO A 18 12.28 -7.11 5.82
N VAL A 19 11.24 -6.78 6.59
CA VAL A 19 10.21 -7.74 6.95
C VAL A 19 9.43 -8.12 5.70
N GLN A 20 9.33 -9.41 5.43
CA GLN A 20 8.57 -9.93 4.29
C GLN A 20 7.09 -9.91 4.65
N VAL A 21 6.43 -8.79 4.36
CA VAL A 21 4.97 -8.68 4.39
C VAL A 21 4.39 -9.01 3.01
N ASP A 22 3.18 -9.54 2.96
CA ASP A 22 2.50 -9.83 1.69
C ASP A 22 1.79 -8.56 1.20
N LEU A 23 2.50 -7.76 0.39
CA LEU A 23 2.00 -6.49 -0.14
C LEU A 23 0.73 -6.70 -0.96
N ARG A 24 0.64 -7.80 -1.73
CA ARG A 24 -0.57 -8.14 -2.48
C ARG A 24 -1.79 -8.28 -1.57
N LYS A 25 -1.64 -8.93 -0.41
CA LYS A 25 -2.75 -9.04 0.56
C LYS A 25 -3.10 -7.69 1.18
N ALA A 26 -2.11 -6.90 1.59
CA ALA A 26 -2.34 -5.59 2.20
C ALA A 26 -3.03 -4.62 1.24
N PHE A 27 -2.48 -4.44 0.04
CA PHE A 27 -3.07 -3.58 -1.00
C PHE A 27 -4.39 -4.13 -1.52
N GLY A 28 -4.52 -5.46 -1.61
CA GLY A 28 -5.77 -6.11 -2.01
C GLY A 28 -6.91 -5.81 -1.03
N ALA A 29 -6.66 -5.98 0.28
CA ALA A 29 -7.64 -5.67 1.31
C ALA A 29 -8.05 -4.18 1.28
N GLY A 30 -7.09 -3.26 1.20
CA GLY A 30 -7.38 -1.84 1.10
C GLY A 30 -8.19 -1.47 -0.15
N THR A 31 -7.82 -2.01 -1.31
CA THR A 31 -8.53 -1.78 -2.58
C THR A 31 -9.97 -2.28 -2.52
N VAL A 32 -10.21 -3.45 -1.91
CA VAL A 32 -11.57 -4.00 -1.75
C VAL A 32 -12.42 -3.09 -0.86
N VAL A 33 -11.86 -2.58 0.23
CA VAL A 33 -12.58 -1.64 1.12
C VAL A 33 -12.95 -0.37 0.37
N TRP A 34 -12.03 0.22 -0.39
CA TRP A 34 -12.31 1.40 -1.22
C TRP A 34 -13.38 1.14 -2.28
N ALA A 35 -13.33 -0.02 -2.94
CA ALA A 35 -14.31 -0.40 -3.95
C ALA A 35 -15.71 -0.56 -3.35
N ILE A 36 -15.83 -1.20 -2.18
CA ILE A 36 -17.11 -1.34 -1.47
C ILE A 36 -17.65 0.04 -1.09
N ALA A 37 -16.81 0.92 -0.55
CA ALA A 37 -17.22 2.28 -0.20
C ALA A 37 -17.69 3.07 -1.44
N ALA A 38 -16.99 2.95 -2.58
CA ALA A 38 -17.40 3.56 -3.84
C ALA A 38 -18.77 3.06 -4.30
N VAL A 39 -19.06 1.75 -4.17
CA VAL A 39 -20.38 1.19 -4.50
C VAL A 39 -21.45 1.79 -3.59
N VAL A 40 -21.22 1.85 -2.28
CA VAL A 40 -22.18 2.41 -1.31
C VAL A 40 -22.50 3.87 -1.62
N PHE A 41 -21.47 4.71 -1.79
CA PHE A 41 -21.68 6.12 -2.13
C PHE A 41 -22.28 6.32 -3.52
N GLY A 42 -21.96 5.46 -4.49
CA GLY A 42 -22.59 5.47 -5.81
C GLY A 42 -24.08 5.17 -5.74
N VAL A 43 -24.50 4.22 -4.90
CA VAL A 43 -25.92 3.93 -4.65
C VAL A 43 -26.60 5.13 -3.99
N LEU A 44 -25.99 5.74 -2.98
CA LEU A 44 -26.54 6.94 -2.33
C LEU A 44 -26.70 8.11 -3.32
N LEU A 45 -25.74 8.31 -4.24
CA LEU A 45 -25.87 9.29 -5.31
C LEU A 45 -27.05 9.00 -6.24
N MET A 46 -27.24 7.72 -6.62
CA MET A 46 -28.40 7.33 -7.44
C MET A 46 -29.74 7.55 -6.72
N CYS A 47 -29.75 7.48 -5.38
CA CYS A 47 -30.92 7.82 -4.56
C CYS A 47 -31.14 9.33 -4.36
N GLY A 48 -30.29 10.19 -4.95
CA GLY A 48 -30.45 11.65 -4.91
C GLY A 48 -29.72 12.35 -3.75
N PHE A 49 -28.86 11.65 -3.01
CA PHE A 49 -28.04 12.27 -1.95
C PHE A 49 -26.81 12.97 -2.54
N ASP A 50 -27.00 14.16 -3.12
CA ASP A 50 -25.92 14.91 -3.77
C ASP A 50 -24.77 15.31 -2.82
N GLY A 51 -24.99 15.31 -1.51
CA GLY A 51 -23.96 15.63 -0.50
C GLY A 51 -22.79 14.65 -0.47
N VAL A 52 -22.95 13.42 -1.00
CA VAL A 52 -21.90 12.39 -0.98
C VAL A 52 -21.04 12.33 -2.25
N LYS A 53 -21.18 13.32 -3.15
CA LYS A 53 -20.42 13.37 -4.42
C LYS A 53 -18.90 13.36 -4.18
N THR A 54 -18.44 14.17 -3.23
CA THR A 54 -17.02 14.26 -2.90
C THR A 54 -16.51 12.94 -2.32
N ASP A 55 -17.27 12.32 -1.42
CA ASP A 55 -16.92 11.04 -0.80
C ASP A 55 -16.82 9.92 -1.84
N PHE A 56 -17.75 9.89 -2.81
CA PHE A 56 -17.69 8.96 -3.94
C PHE A 56 -16.41 9.14 -4.76
N VAL A 57 -16.07 10.38 -5.12
CA VAL A 57 -14.84 10.67 -5.89
C VAL A 57 -13.59 10.23 -5.12
N ILE A 58 -13.52 10.50 -3.82
CA ILE A 58 -12.41 10.05 -2.97
C ILE A 58 -12.30 8.51 -2.99
N CYS A 59 -13.42 7.80 -2.90
CA CYS A 59 -13.42 6.34 -2.93
C CYS A 59 -12.99 5.77 -4.29
N ILE A 60 -13.38 6.41 -5.39
CA ILE A 60 -12.90 6.06 -6.73
C ILE A 60 -11.40 6.30 -6.84
N CYS A 61 -10.89 7.44 -6.37
CA CYS A 61 -9.45 7.72 -6.35
C CYS A 61 -8.69 6.67 -5.52
N GLY A 62 -9.18 6.33 -4.32
CA GLY A 62 -8.58 5.30 -3.47
C GLY A 62 -8.55 3.92 -4.15
N THR A 63 -9.63 3.56 -4.86
CA THR A 63 -9.69 2.31 -5.64
C THR A 63 -8.68 2.30 -6.79
N VAL A 64 -8.58 3.40 -7.55
CA VAL A 64 -7.63 3.53 -8.66
C VAL A 64 -6.18 3.44 -8.16
N ILE A 65 -5.84 4.17 -7.09
CA ILE A 65 -4.51 4.10 -6.48
C ILE A 65 -4.21 2.67 -6.02
N GLY A 66 -5.17 2.01 -5.37
CA GLY A 66 -5.02 0.61 -4.93
C GLY A 66 -4.75 -0.36 -6.09
N ILE A 67 -5.47 -0.20 -7.22
CA ILE A 67 -5.24 -0.99 -8.44
C ILE A 67 -3.83 -0.73 -9.01
N VAL A 68 -3.42 0.54 -9.09
CA VAL A 68 -2.07 0.89 -9.58
C VAL A 68 -0.99 0.28 -8.69
N LEU A 69 -1.15 0.29 -7.36
CA LEU A 69 -0.23 -0.35 -6.43
C LEU A 69 -0.20 -1.88 -6.57
N LEU A 70 -1.35 -2.51 -6.85
CA LEU A 70 -1.41 -3.95 -7.13
C LEU A 70 -0.73 -4.32 -8.45
N ILE A 71 -0.85 -3.48 -9.48
CA ILE A 71 -0.16 -3.64 -10.76
C ILE A 71 1.34 -3.50 -10.55
N TRP A 72 1.77 -2.46 -9.82
CA TRP A 72 3.17 -2.26 -9.47
C TRP A 72 3.73 -3.46 -8.71
N GLU A 73 3.03 -3.93 -7.68
CA GLU A 73 3.42 -5.11 -6.90
C GLU A 73 3.51 -6.37 -7.77
N PHE A 74 2.63 -6.54 -8.76
CA PHE A 74 2.69 -7.67 -9.67
C PHE A 74 3.99 -7.70 -10.48
N PHE A 75 4.46 -6.54 -10.95
CA PHE A 75 5.72 -6.41 -11.68
C PHE A 75 6.94 -6.48 -10.75
N ASP A 76 6.93 -5.78 -9.62
CA ASP A 76 8.05 -5.66 -8.69
C ASP A 76 8.30 -6.93 -7.86
N ARG A 77 7.27 -7.80 -7.73
CA ARG A 77 7.40 -9.15 -7.13
C ARG A 77 8.49 -10.02 -7.77
N TRP A 78 8.90 -9.70 -8.99
CA TRP A 78 9.99 -10.40 -9.67
C TRP A 78 11.36 -10.01 -9.12
N ASP A 79 11.53 -8.76 -8.66
CA ASP A 79 12.78 -8.26 -8.10
C ASP A 79 12.93 -8.63 -6.62
N TYR A 80 11.87 -8.60 -5.81
CA TYR A 80 11.94 -9.05 -4.41
C TYR A 80 12.43 -10.49 -4.24
N ARG A 81 12.04 -11.39 -5.17
CA ARG A 81 12.52 -12.78 -5.15
C ARG A 81 14.00 -12.91 -5.51
N ARG A 82 14.56 -11.98 -6.27
CA ARG A 82 15.98 -11.96 -6.65
C ARG A 82 16.85 -11.36 -5.55
N LEU A 83 16.33 -10.40 -4.80
CA LEU A 83 17.04 -9.74 -3.69
C LEU A 83 17.10 -10.58 -2.40
N GLY A 84 16.28 -11.65 -2.31
CA GLY A 84 16.25 -12.58 -1.18
C GLY A 84 17.06 -13.88 -1.36
N ALA A 85 17.68 -14.07 -2.53
CA ALA A 85 18.53 -15.22 -2.86
C ALA A 85 20.01 -14.92 -2.58
#